data_AF-V5YM35-F1
#
_entry.id   AF-V5YM35-F1
#
_cell.length_a   1.000
_cell.length_b   1.000
_cell.length_c   1.000
_cell.angle_alpha   90.00
_cell.angle_beta   90.00
_cell.angle_gamma   90.00
#
_symmetry.space_group_name_H-M   'P 1'
#
loop_
_entity.id
_entity.type
_entity.pdbx_description
1 polymer ?
#
loop_
_entity_poly.entity_id
_entity_poly.type
_entity_poly.pdbx_seq_one_letter_code
_entity_poly.pdbx_strand_id
1 'polypeptide(L)'
;MKFLIVLALIGAASAAINPLSEAQAGLVQAAWGKVKTSEVDILAAVFAAYPDIQAKFPAFVGQDLAAVRGSAAFALHATRIVSFISEVVALAGNQAALPAVKTLVNELGQNHKNRGITEAQFNEFRTALTSYVSANAPWGDNVAAAWNQALDNVYFIIFSNLNGNPVA
;
A
#
# COMPACT_ATOMS: atom_id res chain seq x y z
N MET A 1 38.98 -26.92 15.21
CA MET A 1 39.42 -25.57 15.62
C MET A 1 39.10 -24.61 14.48
N LYS A 2 38.29 -23.57 14.76
CA LYS A 2 38.34 -22.21 14.17
C LYS A 2 38.17 -22.16 12.64
N PHE A 3 37.10 -21.66 12.05
CA PHE A 3 36.44 -20.36 12.22
C PHE A 3 34.96 -20.54 11.82
N LEU A 4 34.00 -20.41 12.74
CA LEU A 4 33.16 -19.20 12.84
C LEU A 4 33.03 -18.46 11.51
N ILE A 5 32.18 -19.01 10.62
CA ILE A 5 31.53 -18.20 9.59
C ILE A 5 30.63 -17.23 10.34
N VAL A 6 31.23 -16.08 10.61
CA VAL A 6 30.64 -14.75 10.58
C VAL A 6 29.15 -14.81 10.27
N LEU A 7 28.35 -14.78 11.32
CA LEU A 7 27.38 -13.71 11.52
C LEU A 7 26.88 -13.08 10.20
N ALA A 8 26.08 -13.83 9.44
CA ALA A 8 25.02 -13.22 8.65
C ALA A 8 23.90 -12.78 9.62
N LEU A 9 24.25 -11.92 10.58
CA LEU A 9 23.33 -11.01 11.26
C LEU A 9 23.08 -9.80 10.35
N ILE A 10 22.67 -10.09 9.11
CA ILE A 10 21.55 -9.38 8.52
C ILE A 10 20.34 -10.25 8.91
N GLY A 11 20.06 -10.49 10.20
CA GLY A 11 19.60 -9.41 11.04
C GLY A 11 18.66 -8.56 10.19
N ALA A 12 17.63 -9.20 9.60
CA ALA A 12 16.52 -8.50 9.00
C ALA A 12 16.14 -7.46 10.03
N ALA A 13 16.53 -6.21 9.77
CA ALA A 13 16.10 -5.12 10.59
C ALA A 13 14.60 -5.21 10.49
N SER A 14 13.96 -5.72 11.53
CA SER A 14 12.59 -5.40 11.85
C SER A 14 12.61 -3.90 12.01
N ALA A 15 12.58 -3.19 10.88
CA ALA A 15 12.59 -1.75 10.85
C ALA A 15 11.24 -1.40 11.44
N ALA A 16 11.26 -1.16 12.75
CA ALA A 16 10.17 -0.57 13.46
C ALA A 16 9.66 0.61 12.62
N ILE A 17 8.34 0.80 12.63
CA ILE A 17 7.70 1.93 11.94
C ILE A 17 8.53 3.19 12.19
N ASN A 18 8.95 3.85 11.12
CA ASN A 18 9.66 5.11 11.14
C ASN A 18 8.68 6.22 10.73
N PRO A 19 7.93 6.82 11.68
CA PRO A 19 6.84 7.73 11.34
C PRO A 19 7.34 8.90 10.51
N LEU A 20 6.52 9.35 9.54
CA LEU A 20 6.81 10.56 8.80
C LEU A 20 6.83 11.77 9.75
N SER A 21 7.72 12.72 9.50
CA SER A 21 7.55 14.06 10.05
C SER A 21 6.32 14.75 9.45
N GLU A 22 5.82 15.81 10.08
CA GLU A 22 4.71 16.61 9.55
C GLU A 22 5.00 17.13 8.13
N ALA A 23 6.24 17.59 7.88
CA ALA A 23 6.66 18.06 6.58
C ALA A 23 6.62 16.94 5.51
N GLN A 24 7.11 15.75 5.86
CA GLN A 24 7.06 14.60 4.95
C GLN A 24 5.61 14.13 4.72
N ALA A 25 4.78 14.13 5.75
CA ALA A 25 3.36 13.81 5.63
C ALA A 25 2.64 14.81 4.71
N GLY A 26 2.96 16.11 4.81
CA GLY A 26 2.45 17.13 3.90
C GLY A 26 2.76 16.85 2.43
N LEU A 27 3.96 16.32 2.12
CA LEU A 27 4.32 15.91 0.75
C LEU A 27 3.45 14.74 0.26
N VAL A 28 3.26 13.72 1.09
CA VAL A 28 2.42 12.54 0.76
C VAL A 28 0.96 12.96 0.58
N GLN A 29 0.43 13.79 1.47
CA GLN A 29 -0.94 14.30 1.42
C GLN A 29 -1.16 15.17 0.17
N ALA A 30 -0.20 16.03 -0.18
CA ALA A 30 -0.28 16.87 -1.37
C ALA A 30 -0.28 16.04 -2.66
N ALA A 31 0.60 15.03 -2.76
CA ALA A 31 0.65 14.13 -3.91
C ALA A 31 -0.63 13.29 -4.03
N TRP A 32 -1.07 12.67 -2.93
CA TRP A 32 -2.31 11.89 -2.90
C TRP A 32 -3.55 12.74 -3.23
N GLY A 33 -3.57 13.98 -2.75
CA GLY A 33 -4.64 14.93 -3.02
C GLY A 33 -4.87 15.25 -4.50
N LYS A 34 -3.89 15.00 -5.38
CA LYS A 34 -4.03 15.16 -6.84
C LYS A 34 -4.76 14.01 -7.53
N VAL A 35 -4.76 12.83 -6.91
CA VAL A 35 -5.23 11.60 -7.57
C VAL A 35 -6.39 10.91 -6.85
N LYS A 36 -6.65 11.23 -5.58
CA LYS A 36 -7.63 10.53 -4.75
C LYS A 36 -9.08 10.60 -5.23
N THR A 37 -9.40 11.42 -6.23
CA THR A 37 -10.73 11.51 -6.86
C THR A 37 -10.80 10.78 -8.21
N SER A 38 -9.77 9.99 -8.53
CA SER A 38 -9.64 9.21 -9.75
C SER A 38 -9.66 7.71 -9.42
N GLU A 39 -10.60 7.28 -8.56
CA GLU A 39 -10.60 5.95 -7.96
C GLU A 39 -10.62 4.84 -9.01
N VAL A 40 -11.51 4.97 -9.99
CA VAL A 40 -11.65 4.03 -11.11
C VAL A 40 -10.35 3.94 -11.91
N ASP A 41 -9.67 5.07 -12.12
CA ASP A 41 -8.44 5.11 -12.91
C ASP A 41 -7.25 4.52 -12.15
N ILE A 42 -7.17 4.76 -10.83
CA ILE A 42 -6.18 4.12 -9.96
C ILE A 42 -6.32 2.60 -10.03
N LEU A 43 -7.54 2.07 -9.81
CA LEU A 43 -7.74 0.61 -9.81
C LEU A 43 -7.52 0.01 -11.21
N ALA A 44 -7.93 0.72 -12.27
CA ALA A 44 -7.70 0.29 -13.64
C ALA A 44 -6.20 0.23 -13.97
N ALA A 45 -5.41 1.22 -13.51
CA ALA A 45 -3.96 1.21 -13.70
C ALA A 45 -3.29 0.02 -12.98
N VAL A 46 -3.76 -0.33 -11.77
CA VAL A 46 -3.30 -1.51 -11.04
C VAL A 46 -3.59 -2.79 -11.82
N PHE A 47 -4.84 -3.00 -12.26
CA PHE A 47 -5.22 -4.22 -12.98
C PHE A 47 -4.56 -4.32 -14.36
N ALA A 48 -4.34 -3.18 -15.03
CA ALA A 48 -3.62 -3.15 -16.30
C ALA A 48 -2.14 -3.54 -16.15
N ALA A 49 -1.48 -3.09 -15.08
CA ALA A 49 -0.08 -3.42 -14.81
C ALA A 49 0.07 -4.87 -14.30
N TYR A 50 -0.88 -5.35 -13.50
CA TYR A 50 -0.83 -6.65 -12.82
C TYR A 50 -2.18 -7.38 -12.91
N PRO A 51 -2.45 -8.08 -14.03
CA PRO A 51 -3.71 -8.80 -14.24
C PRO A 51 -3.96 -9.95 -13.25
N ASP A 52 -2.91 -10.48 -12.61
CA ASP A 52 -3.02 -11.48 -11.55
C ASP A 52 -3.71 -10.91 -10.30
N ILE A 53 -3.56 -9.61 -10.03
CA ILE A 53 -4.31 -8.91 -8.98
C ILE A 53 -5.79 -8.90 -9.34
N GLN A 54 -6.16 -8.57 -10.60
CA GLN A 54 -7.56 -8.63 -11.05
C GLN A 54 -8.14 -10.04 -10.87
N ALA A 55 -7.34 -11.08 -11.13
CA ALA A 55 -7.78 -12.47 -11.01
C ALA A 55 -8.13 -12.88 -9.56
N LYS A 56 -7.74 -12.10 -8.54
CA LYS A 56 -8.14 -12.31 -7.14
C LYS A 56 -9.54 -11.79 -6.82
N PHE A 57 -10.19 -11.07 -7.73
CA PHE A 57 -11.53 -10.52 -7.54
C PHE A 57 -12.57 -11.36 -8.27
N PRO A 58 -13.43 -12.13 -7.57
CA PRO A 58 -14.43 -12.98 -8.22
C PRO A 58 -15.39 -12.22 -9.14
N ALA A 59 -15.64 -10.94 -8.87
CA ALA A 59 -16.48 -10.08 -9.68
C ALA A 59 -15.84 -9.65 -11.02
N PHE A 60 -14.52 -9.79 -11.18
CA PHE A 60 -13.76 -9.26 -12.33
C PHE A 60 -12.85 -10.30 -13.01
N VAL A 61 -12.61 -11.45 -12.37
CA VAL A 61 -11.75 -12.51 -12.91
C VAL A 61 -12.25 -12.99 -14.28
N GLY A 62 -11.32 -13.11 -15.23
CA GLY A 62 -11.61 -13.56 -16.60
C GLY A 62 -12.34 -12.55 -17.49
N GLN A 63 -12.69 -11.37 -16.98
CA GLN A 63 -13.33 -10.32 -17.76
C GLN A 63 -12.30 -9.34 -18.32
N ASP A 64 -12.60 -8.77 -19.48
CA ASP A 64 -11.80 -7.70 -20.06
C ASP A 64 -11.86 -6.43 -19.17
N LEU A 65 -10.70 -5.79 -18.98
CA LEU A 65 -10.60 -4.61 -18.11
C LEU A 65 -11.48 -3.46 -18.60
N ALA A 66 -11.56 -3.24 -19.92
CA ALA A 66 -12.39 -2.16 -20.47
C ALA A 66 -13.88 -2.44 -20.23
N ALA A 67 -14.30 -3.71 -20.22
CA ALA A 67 -15.66 -4.10 -19.89
C ALA A 67 -16.01 -3.87 -18.41
N VAL A 68 -15.11 -4.20 -17.47
CA VAL A 68 -15.41 -4.06 -16.03
C VAL A 68 -15.23 -2.64 -15.52
N ARG A 69 -14.33 -1.84 -16.10
CA ARG A 69 -14.00 -0.47 -15.63
C ARG A 69 -15.22 0.44 -15.54
N GLY A 70 -16.17 0.30 -16.46
CA GLY A 70 -17.41 1.10 -16.48
C GLY A 70 -18.52 0.60 -15.53
N SER A 71 -18.31 -0.50 -14.82
CA SER A 71 -19.34 -1.12 -13.98
C SER A 71 -19.44 -0.47 -12.60
N ALA A 72 -20.66 -0.47 -12.03
CA ALA A 72 -20.90 0.00 -10.67
C ALA A 72 -20.12 -0.82 -9.62
N ALA A 73 -19.94 -2.13 -9.85
CA ALA A 73 -19.17 -2.99 -8.96
C ALA A 73 -17.68 -2.60 -8.92
N PHE A 74 -17.10 -2.24 -10.07
CA PHE A 74 -15.73 -1.78 -10.16
C PHE A 74 -15.54 -0.44 -9.46
N ALA A 75 -16.42 0.54 -9.74
CA ALA A 75 -16.41 1.83 -9.07
C ALA A 75 -16.53 1.69 -7.54
N LEU A 76 -17.45 0.85 -7.06
CA LEU A 76 -17.62 0.58 -5.63
C LEU A 76 -16.34 0.02 -4.98
N HIS A 77 -15.67 -0.92 -5.66
CA HIS A 77 -14.45 -1.50 -5.11
C HIS A 77 -13.29 -0.50 -5.12
N ALA A 78 -13.15 0.27 -6.21
CA ALA A 78 -12.18 1.34 -6.32
C ALA A 78 -12.34 2.39 -5.21
N THR A 79 -13.57 2.83 -4.95
CA THR A 79 -13.88 3.76 -3.84
C THR A 79 -13.47 3.20 -2.49
N ARG A 80 -13.69 1.90 -2.21
CA ARG A 80 -13.28 1.30 -0.93
C ARG A 80 -11.76 1.33 -0.73
N ILE A 81 -10.99 1.03 -1.77
CA ILE A 81 -9.52 1.08 -1.72
C ILE A 81 -9.05 2.51 -1.47
N VAL A 82 -9.53 3.46 -2.27
CA VAL A 82 -9.08 4.86 -2.18
C VAL A 82 -9.51 5.52 -0.88
N SER A 83 -10.70 5.22 -0.36
CA SER A 83 -11.14 5.69 0.96
C SER A 83 -10.22 5.21 2.07
N PHE A 84 -9.84 3.93 2.07
CA PHE A 84 -8.90 3.39 3.06
C PHE A 84 -7.53 4.07 2.95
N ILE A 85 -6.97 4.21 1.74
CA ILE A 85 -5.68 4.89 1.56
C ILE A 85 -5.78 6.35 2.03
N SER A 86 -6.89 7.03 1.72
CA SER A 86 -7.12 8.41 2.13
C SER A 86 -7.20 8.57 3.65
N GLU A 87 -7.84 7.62 4.33
CA GLU A 87 -7.90 7.59 5.80
C GLU A 87 -6.49 7.45 6.41
N VAL A 88 -5.70 6.48 5.94
CA VAL A 88 -4.32 6.28 6.43
C VAL A 88 -3.43 7.50 6.13
N VAL A 89 -3.56 8.09 4.93
CA VAL A 89 -2.81 9.30 4.55
C VAL A 89 -3.22 10.52 5.39
N ALA A 90 -4.48 10.64 5.79
CA ALA A 90 -4.94 11.73 6.66
C ALA A 90 -4.35 11.64 8.08
N LEU A 91 -4.05 10.42 8.55
CA LEU A 91 -3.41 10.19 9.86
C LEU A 91 -1.88 10.34 9.83
N ALA A 92 -1.27 10.40 8.63
CA ALA A 92 0.17 10.51 8.47
C ALA A 92 0.73 11.79 9.12
N GLY A 93 1.92 11.69 9.72
CA GLY A 93 2.57 12.81 10.41
C GLY A 93 2.06 13.07 11.83
N ASN A 94 0.95 12.46 12.24
CA ASN A 94 0.44 12.55 13.61
C ASN A 94 0.86 11.33 14.44
N GLN A 95 1.87 11.49 15.30
CA GLN A 95 2.35 10.38 16.14
C GLN A 95 1.27 9.84 17.09
N ALA A 96 0.36 10.69 17.58
CA ALA A 96 -0.74 10.25 18.44
C ALA A 96 -1.75 9.37 17.69
N ALA A 97 -1.79 9.44 16.36
CA ALA A 97 -2.65 8.61 15.52
C ALA A 97 -2.02 7.24 15.17
N LEU A 98 -0.76 6.99 15.52
CA LEU A 98 -0.06 5.75 15.18
C LEU A 98 -0.81 4.48 15.65
N PRO A 99 -1.39 4.41 16.87
CA PRO A 99 -2.20 3.26 17.28
C PRO A 99 -3.40 3.00 16.36
N ALA A 100 -4.08 4.06 15.90
CA ALA A 100 -5.20 3.94 14.96
C ALA A 100 -4.74 3.40 13.59
N VAL A 101 -3.61 3.91 13.07
CA VAL A 101 -3.00 3.41 11.84
C VAL A 101 -2.66 1.92 11.96
N LYS A 102 -2.05 1.50 13.08
CA LYS A 102 -1.75 0.07 13.31
C LYS A 102 -3.02 -0.77 13.31
N THR A 103 -4.09 -0.34 13.98
CA THR A 103 -5.37 -1.06 13.98
C THR A 103 -5.91 -1.23 12.55
N LEU A 104 -6.04 -0.13 11.79
CA LEU A 104 -6.57 -0.14 10.42
C LEU A 104 -5.73 -1.03 9.49
N VAL A 105 -4.40 -0.90 9.54
CA VAL A 105 -3.51 -1.61 8.63
C VAL A 105 -3.34 -3.08 9.03
N ASN A 106 -3.40 -3.43 10.31
CA ASN A 106 -3.46 -4.84 10.73
C ASN A 106 -4.75 -5.51 10.26
N GLU A 107 -5.89 -4.82 10.38
CA GLU A 107 -7.17 -5.35 9.88
C GLU A 107 -7.12 -5.56 8.37
N LEU A 108 -6.52 -4.60 7.62
CA LEU A 108 -6.25 -4.78 6.19
C LEU A 108 -5.40 -6.03 5.94
N GLY A 109 -4.26 -6.17 6.62
CA GLY A 109 -3.36 -7.32 6.49
C GLY A 109 -4.07 -8.65 6.74
N GLN A 110 -4.84 -8.74 7.83
CA GLN A 110 -5.55 -9.96 8.20
C GLN A 110 -6.63 -10.33 7.18
N ASN A 111 -7.39 -9.35 6.70
CA ASN A 111 -8.40 -9.55 5.68
C ASN A 111 -7.80 -10.04 4.35
N HIS A 112 -6.62 -9.54 3.97
CA HIS A 112 -5.94 -9.96 2.74
C HIS A 112 -5.21 -11.30 2.90
N LYS A 113 -4.69 -11.62 4.10
CA LYS A 113 -4.20 -12.96 4.44
C LYS A 113 -5.28 -14.02 4.24
N ASN A 114 -6.48 -13.77 4.77
CA ASN A 114 -7.63 -14.68 4.65
C ASN A 114 -8.06 -14.92 3.19
N ARG A 115 -7.68 -14.03 2.27
CA ARG A 115 -7.95 -14.12 0.82
C ARG A 115 -6.78 -14.73 0.04
N GLY A 116 -5.71 -15.15 0.71
CA GLY A 116 -4.53 -15.72 0.08
C GLY A 116 -3.77 -14.71 -0.79
N ILE A 117 -3.76 -13.44 -0.39
CA ILE A 117 -2.94 -12.39 -1.02
C ILE A 117 -1.52 -12.47 -0.46
N THR A 118 -0.53 -12.44 -1.35
CA THR A 118 0.88 -12.61 -0.99
C THR A 118 1.59 -11.26 -0.84
N GLU A 119 2.77 -11.26 -0.20
CA GLU A 119 3.65 -10.08 -0.16
C GLU A 119 4.02 -9.61 -1.58
N ALA A 120 4.20 -10.54 -2.53
CA ALA A 120 4.48 -10.21 -3.92
C ALA A 120 3.35 -9.37 -4.54
N GLN A 121 2.09 -9.76 -4.35
CA GLN A 121 0.94 -9.02 -4.88
C GLN A 121 0.75 -7.65 -4.22
N PHE A 122 1.08 -7.53 -2.94
CA PHE A 122 1.17 -6.21 -2.31
C PHE A 122 2.28 -5.36 -2.95
N ASN A 123 3.47 -5.92 -3.21
CA ASN A 123 4.56 -5.17 -3.87
C ASN A 123 4.24 -4.78 -5.32
N GLU A 124 3.47 -5.60 -6.04
CA GLU A 124 2.91 -5.25 -7.35
C GLU A 124 1.94 -4.09 -7.24
N PHE A 125 1.00 -4.14 -6.28
CA PHE A 125 0.11 -3.02 -5.98
C PHE A 125 0.89 -1.75 -5.63
N ARG A 126 1.95 -1.84 -4.80
CA ARG A 126 2.85 -0.74 -4.46
C ARG A 126 3.41 -0.08 -5.71
N THR A 127 3.90 -0.91 -6.63
CA THR A 127 4.56 -0.47 -7.86
C THR A 127 3.57 0.25 -8.77
N ALA A 128 2.41 -0.35 -9.03
CA ALA A 128 1.39 0.26 -9.87
C ALA A 128 0.81 1.54 -9.27
N LEU A 129 0.51 1.55 -7.96
CA LEU A 129 0.00 2.74 -7.28
C LEU A 129 1.02 3.88 -7.32
N THR A 130 2.30 3.59 -7.04
CA THR A 130 3.37 4.59 -7.07
C THR A 130 3.58 5.13 -8.48
N SER A 131 3.55 4.26 -9.49
CA SER A 131 3.62 4.66 -10.90
C SER A 131 2.45 5.57 -11.27
N TYR A 132 1.24 5.25 -10.84
CA TYR A 132 0.06 6.07 -11.12
C TYR A 132 0.16 7.45 -10.44
N VAL A 133 0.49 7.49 -9.15
CA VAL A 133 0.57 8.73 -8.38
C VAL A 133 1.68 9.63 -8.95
N SER A 134 2.87 9.08 -9.20
CA SER A 134 4.01 9.84 -9.72
C SER A 134 3.77 10.41 -11.12
N ALA A 135 2.99 9.72 -11.96
CA ALA A 135 2.62 10.22 -13.29
C ALA A 135 1.55 11.33 -13.25
N ASN A 136 0.76 11.44 -12.17
CA ASN A 136 -0.41 12.30 -12.10
C ASN A 136 -0.34 13.37 -10.99
N ALA A 137 0.78 13.46 -10.27
CA ALA A 137 1.03 14.45 -9.24
C ALA A 137 2.40 15.12 -9.46
N PRO A 138 2.63 16.34 -8.93
CA PRO A 138 3.98 16.89 -8.86
C PRO A 138 4.90 15.93 -8.11
N TRP A 139 5.95 15.47 -8.79
CA TRP A 139 6.80 14.40 -8.28
C TRP A 139 8.27 14.80 -8.37
N GLY A 140 8.94 14.84 -7.23
CA GLY A 140 10.38 15.06 -7.10
C GLY A 140 10.96 14.16 -6.01
N ASP A 141 12.29 14.18 -5.87
CA ASP A 141 13.01 13.25 -4.98
C ASP A 141 12.51 13.29 -3.52
N ASN A 142 12.12 14.46 -3.03
CA ASN A 142 11.55 14.63 -1.70
C ASN A 142 10.18 13.94 -1.54
N VAL A 143 9.30 14.06 -2.55
CA VAL A 143 7.99 13.38 -2.57
C VAL A 143 8.20 11.88 -2.68
N ALA A 144 9.09 11.43 -3.57
CA ALA A 144 9.40 10.01 -3.75
C ALA A 144 9.94 9.38 -2.46
N ALA A 145 10.84 10.06 -1.76
CA ALA A 145 11.37 9.59 -0.48
C ALA A 145 10.29 9.49 0.60
N ALA A 146 9.47 10.54 0.78
CA ALA A 146 8.38 10.55 1.76
C ALA A 146 7.31 9.49 1.44
N TRP A 147 6.96 9.33 0.16
CA TRP A 147 6.01 8.33 -0.31
C TRP A 147 6.49 6.90 -0.06
N ASN A 148 7.76 6.61 -0.38
CA ASN A 148 8.35 5.30 -0.11
C ASN A 148 8.41 5.00 1.39
N GLN A 149 8.82 5.96 2.22
CA GLN A 149 8.80 5.78 3.67
C GLN A 149 7.38 5.51 4.19
N ALA A 150 6.36 6.21 3.67
CA ALA A 150 4.96 5.96 4.02
C ALA A 150 4.54 4.52 3.70
N LEU A 151 4.86 4.06 2.49
CA LEU A 151 4.55 2.70 2.05
C LEU A 151 5.35 1.65 2.84
N ASP A 152 6.63 1.89 3.14
CA ASP A 152 7.45 0.98 3.95
C ASP A 152 6.84 0.77 5.34
N ASN A 153 6.37 1.84 5.99
CA ASN A 153 5.69 1.77 7.28
C ASN A 153 4.40 0.93 7.22
N VAL A 154 3.56 1.16 6.21
CA VAL A 154 2.31 0.42 6.03
C VAL A 154 2.59 -1.04 5.70
N TYR A 155 3.57 -1.30 4.82
CA TYR A 155 3.89 -2.64 4.34
C TYR A 155 4.57 -3.47 5.42
N PHE A 156 5.37 -2.84 6.29
CA PHE A 156 5.87 -3.48 7.50
C PHE A 156 4.73 -4.06 8.34
N ILE A 157 3.64 -3.31 8.57
CA ILE A 157 2.49 -3.79 9.34
C ILE A 157 1.76 -4.91 8.59
N ILE A 158 1.49 -4.72 7.28
CA ILE A 158 0.79 -5.72 6.46
C ILE A 158 1.57 -7.03 6.46
N PHE A 159 2.87 -7.01 6.18
CA PHE A 159 3.69 -8.22 6.06
C PHE A 159 3.91 -8.89 7.41
N SER A 160 4.05 -8.12 8.48
CA SER A 160 4.04 -8.67 9.84
C SER A 160 2.74 -9.45 10.09
N ASN A 161 1.60 -8.91 9.67
CA ASN A 161 0.30 -9.57 9.79
C ASN A 161 0.16 -10.82 8.89
N LEU A 162 0.59 -10.76 7.63
CA LEU A 162 0.61 -11.91 6.72
C LEU A 162 1.40 -13.07 7.34
N ASN A 163 2.53 -12.77 7.97
CA ASN A 163 3.39 -13.71 8.69
C ASN A 163 2.86 -14.16 10.07
N GLY A 164 1.68 -13.69 10.48
CA GLY A 164 1.03 -14.09 11.74
C GLY A 164 1.51 -13.32 12.98
N ASN A 165 2.20 -12.20 12.77
CA ASN A 165 2.78 -11.36 13.82
C ASN A 165 2.21 -9.93 13.72
N PRO A 166 0.92 -9.69 14.02
CA PRO A 166 0.35 -8.34 13.94
C PRO A 166 1.13 -7.34 14.81
N VAL A 167 1.27 -6.10 14.32
CA VAL A 167 2.03 -5.06 15.02
C VAL A 167 1.15 -4.40 16.09
N ALA A 168 1.54 -4.51 17.37
CA ALA A 168 0.89 -3.83 18.49
C ALA A 168 1.16 -2.31 18.50
#